data_AF-X1D0T5-F1
#
_entry.id   AF-X1D0T5-F1
#
_cell.length_a   1.000
_cell.length_b   1.000
_cell.length_c   1.000
_cell.angle_alpha   90.00
_cell.angle_beta   90.00
_cell.angle_gamma   90.00
#
_symmetry.space_group_name_H-M   'P 1'
#
loop_
_entity.id
_entity.type
_entity.pdbx_description
1 polymer ?
#
loop_
_entity_poly.entity_id
_entity_poly.type
_entity_poly.pdbx_seq_one_letter_code
_entity_poly.pdbx_strand_id
1 'polypeptide(L)'
;MFIHGGFAHILGNMIVFLFMGMAFEQRIGWKNFLVIYLITGVCGALTHSLLNLGSATPLIGASGAIFGILGAFAYSYPRDEVVMPIPLGIIMVFRRIKVMYAALIFAAMETIIVMFFSNAQDNTAHFAHIGGLLSGVILAAFIIGKQGEKTKQSTATAVYYDPSQVPKKKKINFSDLRKLAITPELKEMLNRIENETVLQVRDIWLEHFLEKTTCPICGKPLNHFNRKIWCDENHFRTEY
;
A
#
# COMPACT_ATOMS: atom_id res chain seq x y z
N MET A 1 -17.27 17.04 -14.96
CA MET A 1 -16.37 15.92 -14.61
C MET A 1 -15.01 16.00 -15.28
N PHE A 2 -14.90 16.06 -16.61
CA PHE A 2 -13.58 15.97 -17.28
C PHE A 2 -12.97 17.31 -17.71
N ILE A 3 -13.81 18.33 -17.91
CA ILE A 3 -13.36 19.70 -18.21
C ILE A 3 -13.04 20.42 -16.90
N HIS A 4 -12.04 21.29 -16.90
CA HIS A 4 -11.58 22.06 -15.75
C HIS A 4 -11.42 23.54 -16.11
N GLY A 5 -11.74 24.43 -15.17
CA GLY A 5 -11.71 25.89 -15.37
C GLY A 5 -10.32 26.55 -15.36
N GLY A 6 -9.25 25.78 -15.11
CA GLY A 6 -7.88 26.30 -15.08
C GLY A 6 -6.85 25.31 -14.54
N PHE A 7 -5.56 25.66 -14.64
CA PHE A 7 -4.45 24.80 -14.23
C PHE A 7 -4.46 24.46 -12.74
N ALA A 8 -4.65 25.46 -11.87
CA ALA A 8 -4.70 25.24 -10.43
C ALA A 8 -5.89 24.33 -10.03
N HIS A 9 -7.03 24.48 -10.70
CA HIS A 9 -8.23 23.66 -10.44
C HIS A 9 -8.00 22.20 -10.82
N ILE A 10 -7.46 21.90 -12.01
CA ILE A 10 -7.12 20.51 -12.38
C ILE A 10 -6.05 19.93 -11.45
N LEU A 11 -5.01 20.71 -11.13
CA LEU A 11 -3.93 20.25 -10.24
C LEU A 11 -4.46 19.87 -8.85
N GLY A 12 -5.30 20.71 -8.25
CA GLY A 12 -5.93 20.44 -6.96
C GLY A 12 -6.78 19.16 -6.97
N ASN A 13 -7.62 19.00 -8.00
CA ASN A 13 -8.43 17.79 -8.18
C ASN A 13 -7.56 16.54 -8.31
N MET A 14 -6.48 16.61 -9.10
CA MET A 14 -5.60 15.46 -9.34
C MET A 14 -4.79 15.07 -8.11
N ILE A 15 -4.32 16.03 -7.30
CA ILE A 15 -3.63 15.71 -6.04
C ILE A 15 -4.55 14.88 -5.15
N VAL A 16 -5.80 15.31 -4.97
CA VAL A 16 -6.73 14.64 -4.07
C VAL A 16 -7.16 13.29 -4.62
N PHE A 17 -7.44 13.24 -5.92
CA PHE A 17 -7.75 12.00 -6.61
C PHE A 17 -6.58 11.01 -6.56
N LEU A 18 -5.34 11.47 -6.66
CA LEU A 18 -4.15 10.62 -6.54
C LEU A 18 -4.04 10.04 -5.12
N PHE A 19 -4.05 10.86 -4.08
CA PHE A 19 -3.81 10.37 -2.72
C PHE A 19 -5.02 9.63 -2.13
N MET A 20 -6.23 10.16 -2.29
CA MET A 20 -7.44 9.52 -1.75
C MET A 20 -8.03 8.50 -2.71
N GLY A 21 -8.06 8.82 -4.00
CA GLY A 21 -8.65 7.94 -4.99
C GLY A 21 -7.87 6.63 -5.13
N MET A 22 -6.54 6.67 -5.30
CA MET A 22 -5.74 5.43 -5.38
C MET A 22 -5.84 4.61 -4.10
N ALA A 23 -5.78 5.24 -2.93
CA ALA A 23 -5.89 4.53 -1.65
C ALA A 23 -7.26 3.85 -1.51
N PHE A 24 -8.34 4.50 -1.96
CA PHE A 24 -9.66 3.89 -1.95
C PHE A 24 -9.80 2.78 -2.97
N GLU A 25 -9.34 3.00 -4.22
CA GLU A 25 -9.37 2.00 -5.29
C GLU A 25 -8.69 0.70 -4.88
N GLN A 26 -7.56 0.79 -4.19
CA GLN A 26 -6.85 -0.38 -3.65
C GLN A 26 -7.68 -1.19 -2.63
N ARG A 27 -8.63 -0.55 -1.94
CA ARG A 27 -9.52 -1.23 -0.97
C ARG A 27 -10.71 -1.93 -1.64
N ILE A 28 -11.29 -1.30 -2.66
CA ILE A 28 -12.58 -1.72 -3.22
C ILE A 28 -12.51 -2.30 -4.63
N GLY A 29 -11.34 -2.19 -5.28
CA GLY A 29 -11.10 -2.56 -6.66
C GLY A 29 -11.60 -1.51 -7.68
N TRP A 30 -10.98 -1.52 -8.86
CA TRP A 30 -11.21 -0.54 -9.93
C TRP A 30 -12.67 -0.46 -10.39
N LYS A 31 -13.41 -1.58 -10.42
CA LYS A 31 -14.80 -1.62 -10.89
C LYS A 31 -15.73 -0.80 -9.98
N ASN A 32 -15.68 -1.08 -8.68
CA ASN A 32 -16.49 -0.38 -7.70
C ASN A 32 -16.08 1.10 -7.61
N PHE A 33 -14.78 1.36 -7.69
CA PHE A 33 -14.24 2.71 -7.72
C PHE A 33 -14.80 3.52 -8.90
N LEU A 34 -14.75 2.97 -10.11
CA LEU A 34 -15.26 3.63 -11.32
C LEU A 34 -16.76 3.89 -11.24
N VAL A 35 -17.55 2.91 -10.77
CA VAL A 35 -18.99 3.06 -10.58
C VAL A 35 -19.30 4.18 -9.60
N ILE A 36 -18.63 4.19 -8.44
CA ILE A 36 -18.83 5.24 -7.43
C ILE A 36 -18.44 6.60 -8.00
N TYR A 37 -17.28 6.72 -8.65
CA TYR A 37 -16.83 7.98 -9.24
C TYR A 37 -17.84 8.55 -10.25
N LEU A 38 -18.32 7.74 -11.20
CA LEU A 38 -19.23 8.21 -12.24
C LEU A 38 -20.62 8.56 -11.67
N ILE A 39 -21.20 7.70 -10.84
CA ILE A 39 -22.55 7.93 -10.28
C ILE A 39 -22.54 9.17 -9.39
N THR A 40 -21.58 9.28 -8.46
CA THR A 40 -21.52 10.42 -7.54
C THR A 40 -21.21 11.73 -8.26
N GLY A 41 -20.43 11.69 -9.34
CA GLY A 41 -20.22 12.85 -10.20
C GLY A 41 -21.49 13.34 -10.88
N VAL A 42 -22.32 12.42 -11.38
CA VAL A 42 -23.65 12.75 -11.93
C VAL A 42 -24.58 13.26 -10.84
N CYS A 43 -24.64 12.61 -9.68
CA CYS A 43 -25.46 13.04 -8.55
C CYS A 43 -25.07 14.45 -8.09
N GLY A 44 -23.78 14.75 -7.95
CA GLY A 44 -23.30 16.09 -7.62
C GLY A 44 -23.71 17.13 -8.66
N ALA A 45 -23.56 16.81 -9.95
CA ALA A 45 -23.99 17.71 -11.02
C ALA A 45 -25.50 17.98 -10.97
N LEU A 46 -26.32 16.94 -10.78
CA LEU A 46 -27.77 17.06 -10.65
C LEU A 46 -28.17 17.88 -9.43
N THR A 47 -27.57 17.63 -8.26
CA THR A 47 -27.82 18.39 -7.03
C THR A 47 -27.53 19.88 -7.26
N HIS A 48 -26.41 20.21 -7.89
CA HIS A 48 -26.08 21.59 -8.22
C HIS A 48 -27.08 22.21 -9.21
N SER A 49 -27.43 21.50 -10.29
CA SER A 49 -28.37 22.01 -11.30
C SER A 49 -29.78 22.23 -10.74
N LEU A 50 -30.23 21.37 -9.84
CA LEU A 50 -31.54 21.48 -9.18
C LEU A 50 -31.60 22.62 -8.17
N LEU A 51 -30.50 22.89 -7.46
CA LEU A 51 -30.45 23.95 -6.44
C LEU A 51 -30.07 25.32 -7.01
N ASN A 52 -29.48 25.38 -8.21
CA ASN A 52 -29.15 26.61 -8.93
C ASN A 52 -29.95 26.74 -10.24
N LEU A 53 -31.26 26.47 -10.17
CA LEU A 53 -32.16 26.67 -11.31
C LEU A 53 -32.09 28.13 -11.78
N GLY A 54 -31.78 28.34 -13.05
CA GLY A 54 -31.68 29.67 -13.66
C GLY A 54 -30.28 30.30 -13.62
N SER A 55 -29.27 29.64 -13.06
CA SER A 55 -27.88 30.10 -13.22
C SER A 55 -27.37 29.84 -14.63
N ALA A 56 -26.77 30.86 -15.25
CA ALA A 56 -26.08 30.73 -16.53
C ALA A 56 -24.62 30.27 -16.38
N THR A 57 -24.12 30.11 -15.15
CA THR A 57 -22.74 29.68 -14.90
C THR A 57 -22.59 28.18 -15.14
N PRO A 58 -21.71 27.75 -16.07
CA PRO A 58 -21.52 26.33 -16.34
C PRO A 58 -20.81 25.64 -15.15
N LEU A 59 -21.33 24.48 -14.74
CA LEU A 59 -20.66 23.61 -13.76
C LEU A 59 -19.55 22.81 -14.45
N ILE A 60 -18.30 23.03 -14.00
CA ILE A 60 -17.10 22.44 -14.61
C ILE A 60 -16.22 21.85 -13.50
N GLY A 61 -15.57 20.71 -13.77
CA GLY A 61 -14.62 20.07 -12.84
C GLY A 61 -14.98 18.63 -12.45
N ALA A 62 -14.00 17.92 -11.89
CA ALA A 62 -14.12 16.57 -11.34
C ALA A 62 -14.53 16.55 -9.85
N SER A 63 -14.50 17.71 -9.20
CA SER A 63 -14.59 17.87 -7.74
C SER A 63 -15.82 17.20 -7.13
N GLY A 64 -17.01 17.30 -7.73
CA GLY A 64 -18.21 16.59 -7.24
C GLY A 64 -18.02 15.07 -7.11
N ALA A 65 -17.39 14.43 -8.10
CA ALA A 65 -17.09 13.00 -8.07
C ALA A 65 -15.99 12.66 -7.05
N ILE A 66 -14.98 13.53 -6.94
CA ILE A 66 -13.91 13.39 -5.93
C ILE A 66 -14.51 13.44 -4.52
N PHE A 67 -15.42 14.37 -4.26
CA PHE A 67 -16.16 14.45 -3.00
C PHE A 67 -17.02 13.21 -2.75
N GLY A 68 -17.59 12.61 -3.80
CA GLY A 68 -18.23 11.29 -3.70
C GLY A 68 -17.27 10.18 -3.28
N ILE A 69 -16.07 10.14 -3.84
CA ILE A 69 -15.01 9.22 -3.40
C ILE A 69 -14.61 9.47 -1.94
N LEU A 70 -14.42 10.73 -1.54
CA LEU A 70 -14.12 11.11 -0.15
C LEU A 70 -15.22 10.63 0.81
N GLY A 71 -16.50 10.89 0.49
CA GLY A 71 -17.63 10.44 1.29
C GLY A 71 -17.73 8.92 1.38
N ALA A 72 -17.58 8.23 0.25
CA ALA A 72 -17.57 6.78 0.18
C ALA A 72 -16.43 6.15 1.02
N PHE A 73 -15.23 6.72 0.92
CA PHE A 73 -14.06 6.25 1.66
C PHE A 73 -14.20 6.52 3.16
N ALA A 74 -14.60 7.74 3.54
CA ALA A 74 -14.84 8.12 4.92
C ALA A 74 -15.91 7.23 5.59
N TYR A 75 -16.99 6.91 4.87
CA TYR A 75 -18.01 6.00 5.37
C TYR A 75 -17.48 4.56 5.53
N SER A 76 -16.81 4.04 4.50
CA SER A 76 -16.45 2.62 4.44
C SER A 76 -15.26 2.29 5.34
N TYR A 77 -14.24 3.15 5.39
CA TYR A 77 -12.98 2.93 6.10
C TYR A 77 -12.59 4.15 6.94
N PRO A 78 -13.40 4.54 7.93
CA PRO A 78 -13.22 5.81 8.64
C PRO A 78 -11.89 5.94 9.40
N ARG A 79 -11.31 4.81 9.80
CA ARG A 79 -10.11 4.73 10.65
C ARG A 79 -8.84 4.42 9.88
N ASP A 80 -8.94 4.08 8.59
CA ASP A 80 -7.78 3.85 7.74
C ASP A 80 -6.91 5.10 7.69
N GLU A 81 -5.61 4.92 7.50
CA GLU A 81 -4.67 6.03 7.35
C GLU A 81 -4.29 6.24 5.89
N VAL A 82 -4.28 7.49 5.50
CA VAL A 82 -3.88 7.96 4.17
C VAL A 82 -2.80 9.01 4.30
N VAL A 83 -1.90 9.03 3.33
CA VAL A 83 -0.91 10.09 3.23
C VAL A 83 -1.59 11.32 2.67
N MET A 84 -1.75 12.35 3.49
CA MET A 84 -2.28 13.64 3.08
C MET A 84 -1.13 14.61 2.78
N PRO A 85 -1.08 15.18 1.57
CA PRO A 85 -0.25 16.34 1.28
C PRO A 85 -0.91 17.60 1.86
N ILE A 86 -0.29 18.18 2.88
CA ILE A 86 -0.76 19.42 3.51
C ILE A 86 0.11 20.57 2.99
N PRO A 87 -0.46 21.52 2.22
CA PRO A 87 0.29 22.69 1.77
C PRO A 87 0.45 23.69 2.92
N LEU A 88 1.70 23.90 3.38
CA LEU A 88 2.08 24.93 4.35
C LEU A 88 2.91 26.00 3.61
N GLY A 89 2.22 26.81 2.80
CA GLY A 89 2.85 27.80 1.93
C GLY A 89 3.62 27.15 0.78
N ILE A 90 4.94 27.41 0.70
CA ILE A 90 5.82 26.85 -0.34
C ILE A 90 6.20 25.38 -0.04
N ILE A 91 6.07 24.94 1.21
CA ILE A 91 6.46 23.60 1.65
C ILE A 91 5.23 22.69 1.69
N MET A 92 5.33 21.51 1.08
CA MET A 92 4.32 20.46 1.18
C MET A 92 4.76 19.42 2.19
N VAL A 93 3.97 19.25 3.26
CA VAL A 93 4.25 18.27 4.32
C VAL A 93 3.34 17.06 4.15
N PHE A 94 3.94 15.87 4.12
CA PHE A 94 3.21 14.61 4.02
C PHE A 94 2.98 14.03 5.41
N ARG A 95 1.72 13.86 5.80
CA ARG A 95 1.34 13.24 7.08
C ARG A 95 0.35 12.11 6.86
N ARG A 96 0.51 11.05 7.66
CA ARG A 96 -0.50 10.01 7.78
C ARG A 96 -1.60 10.51 8.70
N ILE A 97 -2.82 10.53 8.21
CA ILE A 97 -3.99 10.93 8.97
C ILE A 97 -5.13 9.97 8.66
N LYS A 98 -6.08 9.84 9.59
CA LYS A 98 -7.25 9.00 9.37
C LYS A 98 -8.12 9.55 8.24
N VAL A 99 -8.67 8.66 7.42
CA VAL A 99 -9.51 9.02 6.27
C VAL A 99 -10.64 9.97 6.65
N MET A 100 -11.31 9.76 7.79
CA MET A 100 -12.36 10.69 8.27
C MET A 100 -11.85 12.12 8.43
N TYR A 101 -10.68 12.29 9.05
CA TYR A 101 -10.09 13.61 9.25
C TYR A 101 -9.58 14.19 7.93
N ALA A 102 -8.97 13.35 7.08
CA ALA A 102 -8.53 13.77 5.74
C ALA A 102 -9.70 14.31 4.91
N ALA A 103 -10.82 13.59 4.92
CA ALA A 103 -12.02 13.96 4.19
C ALA A 103 -12.63 15.27 4.72
N LEU A 104 -12.72 15.42 6.04
CA LEU A 104 -13.25 16.63 6.66
C LEU A 104 -12.36 17.86 6.40
N ILE A 105 -11.04 17.71 6.59
CA ILE A 105 -10.07 18.80 6.35
C ILE A 105 -10.12 19.21 4.89
N PHE A 106 -10.13 18.25 3.96
CA PHE A 106 -10.18 18.55 2.54
C PHE A 106 -11.49 19.24 2.14
N ALA A 107 -12.64 18.74 2.61
CA ALA A 107 -13.93 19.35 2.37
C ALA A 107 -14.00 20.79 2.92
N ALA A 108 -13.49 21.02 4.12
CA ALA A 108 -13.44 22.35 4.72
C ALA A 108 -12.49 23.29 3.98
N MET A 109 -11.29 22.83 3.65
CA MET A 109 -10.29 23.62 2.93
C MET A 109 -10.80 24.06 1.56
N GLU A 110 -11.39 23.14 0.80
CA GLU A 110 -11.95 23.45 -0.52
C GLU A 110 -13.11 24.45 -0.40
N THR A 111 -14.00 24.25 0.59
CA THR A 111 -15.09 25.20 0.86
C THR A 111 -14.55 26.61 1.17
N ILE A 112 -13.49 26.72 1.97
CA ILE A 112 -12.84 27.99 2.31
C ILE A 112 -12.16 28.61 1.08
N ILE A 113 -11.43 27.81 0.29
CA ILE A 113 -10.75 28.31 -0.90
C ILE A 113 -11.75 28.89 -1.88
N VAL A 114 -12.84 28.18 -2.15
CA VAL A 114 -13.90 28.68 -3.04
C VAL A 114 -14.55 29.93 -2.46
N MET A 115 -14.93 29.93 -1.17
CA MET A 115 -15.61 31.07 -0.54
C MET A 115 -14.78 32.36 -0.51
N PHE A 116 -13.47 32.27 -0.28
CA PHE A 116 -12.62 33.45 -0.02
C PHE A 116 -11.70 33.83 -1.18
N PHE A 117 -11.39 32.90 -2.08
CA PHE A 117 -10.37 33.09 -3.13
C PHE A 117 -10.91 32.88 -4.54
N SER A 118 -12.18 32.50 -4.71
CA SER A 118 -12.82 32.42 -6.03
C SER A 118 -13.77 33.61 -6.28
N ASN A 119 -13.87 34.05 -7.53
CA ASN A 119 -14.84 35.08 -7.90
C ASN A 119 -16.26 34.54 -7.65
N ALA A 120 -17.23 35.42 -7.34
CA ALA A 120 -18.60 35.04 -6.95
C ALA A 120 -19.35 34.06 -7.88
N GLN A 121 -18.88 33.84 -9.13
CA GLN A 121 -19.41 32.81 -10.03
C GLN A 121 -19.06 31.36 -9.62
N ASP A 122 -17.94 31.13 -8.93
CA ASP A 122 -17.50 29.78 -8.49
C ASP A 122 -18.16 29.34 -7.16
N ASN A 123 -18.79 30.25 -6.42
CA ASN A 123 -19.55 29.95 -5.19
C ASN A 123 -20.71 28.97 -5.42
N THR A 124 -21.09 28.71 -6.67
CA THR A 124 -22.15 27.77 -7.00
C THR A 124 -21.67 26.31 -6.84
N ALA A 125 -20.36 26.03 -6.92
CA ALA A 125 -19.81 24.67 -6.93
C ALA A 125 -20.06 23.87 -5.63
N HIS A 126 -20.32 24.53 -4.49
CA HIS A 126 -20.52 23.88 -3.18
C HIS A 126 -21.64 22.83 -3.17
N PHE A 127 -22.75 23.09 -3.88
CA PHE A 127 -23.84 22.13 -3.97
C PHE A 127 -23.44 20.85 -4.70
N ALA A 128 -22.52 20.93 -5.66
CA ALA A 128 -22.01 19.76 -6.36
C ALA A 128 -21.15 18.89 -5.43
N HIS A 129 -20.35 19.51 -4.56
CA HIS A 129 -19.55 18.79 -3.57
C HIS A 129 -20.41 18.11 -2.52
N ILE A 130 -21.42 18.80 -1.99
CA ILE A 130 -22.34 18.24 -1.01
C ILE A 130 -23.14 17.08 -1.62
N GLY A 131 -23.69 17.26 -2.82
CA GLY A 131 -24.41 16.22 -3.54
C GLY A 131 -23.52 15.01 -3.85
N GLY A 132 -22.28 15.25 -4.28
CA GLY A 132 -21.27 14.23 -4.48
C GLY A 132 -20.97 13.46 -3.20
N LEU A 133 -20.60 14.14 -2.13
CA LEU A 133 -20.23 13.54 -0.84
C LEU A 133 -21.37 12.70 -0.25
N LEU A 134 -22.59 13.23 -0.21
CA LEU A 134 -23.75 12.51 0.31
C LEU A 134 -24.08 11.29 -0.53
N SER A 135 -24.13 11.44 -1.86
CA SER A 135 -24.37 10.29 -2.75
C SER A 135 -23.27 9.23 -2.64
N GLY A 136 -22.02 9.63 -2.40
CA GLY A 136 -20.91 8.72 -2.14
C GLY A 136 -21.08 7.91 -0.85
N VAL A 137 -21.45 8.56 0.24
CA VAL A 137 -21.78 7.88 1.51
C VAL A 137 -22.90 6.86 1.32
N ILE A 138 -23.98 7.28 0.65
CA ILE A 138 -25.16 6.43 0.40
C ILE A 138 -24.76 5.23 -0.48
N LEU A 139 -24.08 5.47 -1.59
CA LEU A 139 -23.70 4.44 -2.53
C LEU A 139 -22.71 3.44 -1.91
N ALA A 140 -21.77 3.93 -1.12
CA ALA A 140 -20.86 3.08 -0.36
C ALA A 140 -21.60 2.21 0.68
N ALA A 141 -22.63 2.75 1.34
CA ALA A 141 -23.46 1.98 2.25
C ALA A 141 -24.13 0.78 1.55
N PHE A 142 -24.58 0.96 0.30
CA PHE A 142 -25.21 -0.12 -0.48
C PHE A 142 -24.23 -1.10 -1.11
N ILE A 143 -23.11 -0.62 -1.67
CA ILE A 143 -22.17 -1.47 -2.43
C ILE A 143 -21.15 -2.15 -1.51
N ILE A 144 -20.67 -1.45 -0.49
CA ILE A 144 -19.49 -1.85 0.30
C ILE A 144 -19.87 -2.16 1.76
N GLY A 145 -20.73 -1.33 2.36
CA GLY A 145 -21.04 -1.34 3.79
C GLY A 145 -19.92 -0.75 4.66
N LYS A 146 -20.19 -0.59 5.97
CA LYS A 146 -19.16 -0.15 6.93
C LYS A 146 -18.15 -1.27 7.15
N GLN A 147 -16.93 -1.04 6.69
CA GLN A 147 -15.80 -1.88 7.06
C GLN A 147 -15.24 -1.31 8.37
N GLY A 148 -15.82 -1.76 9.48
CA GLY A 148 -15.14 -1.59 10.76
C GLY A 148 -13.77 -2.25 10.65
N GLU A 149 -12.75 -1.67 11.30
CA GLU A 149 -11.54 -2.43 11.57
C GLU A 149 -12.01 -3.80 12.08
N LYS A 150 -11.73 -4.86 11.32
CA LYS A 150 -11.30 -6.07 12.00
C LYS A 150 -10.09 -5.57 12.73
N THR A 151 -10.26 -5.14 13.98
CA THR A 151 -9.17 -5.00 14.91
C THR A 151 -8.49 -6.32 14.71
N LYS A 152 -7.35 -6.32 14.03
CA LYS A 152 -6.39 -7.35 14.27
C LYS A 152 -6.02 -7.09 15.73
N GLN A 153 -6.86 -7.59 16.64
CA GLN A 153 -6.39 -8.60 17.54
C GLN A 153 -5.77 -9.70 16.63
N SER A 154 -4.63 -9.39 15.99
CA SER A 154 -3.42 -9.93 16.54
C SER A 154 -3.58 -9.67 18.03
N THR A 155 -4.18 -10.62 18.74
CA THR A 155 -3.44 -11.21 19.81
C THR A 155 -2.01 -11.24 19.28
N ALA A 156 -1.26 -10.18 19.56
CA ALA A 156 0.04 -10.37 20.10
C ALA A 156 -0.19 -11.21 21.36
N THR A 157 -0.60 -12.48 21.19
CA THR A 157 0.16 -13.56 21.73
C THR A 157 1.56 -13.10 21.43
N ALA A 158 2.25 -12.58 22.44
CA ALA A 158 3.69 -12.56 22.37
C ALA A 158 4.01 -13.94 21.81
N VAL A 159 4.43 -14.00 20.54
CA VAL A 159 4.89 -15.24 19.97
C VAL A 159 6.18 -15.40 20.73
N TYR A 160 6.06 -16.00 21.92
CA TYR A 160 7.18 -16.46 22.67
C TYR A 160 7.83 -17.39 21.67
N TYR A 161 9.04 -17.02 21.23
CA TYR A 161 9.82 -17.88 20.38
C TYR A 161 10.00 -19.17 21.16
N ASP A 162 9.14 -20.16 20.89
CA ASP A 162 9.17 -21.45 21.51
C ASP A 162 10.16 -22.28 20.68
N PRO A 163 11.40 -22.46 21.17
CA PRO A 163 12.41 -23.20 20.42
C PRO A 163 12.00 -24.67 20.21
N SER A 164 10.98 -25.17 20.93
CA SER A 164 10.45 -26.53 20.75
C SER A 164 9.52 -26.68 19.55
N GLN A 165 8.96 -25.59 19.03
CA GLN A 165 8.07 -25.54 17.86
C GLN A 165 8.84 -25.35 16.54
N VAL A 166 10.16 -25.13 16.59
CA VAL A 166 10.99 -25.16 15.38
C VAL A 166 10.88 -26.57 14.80
N PRO A 167 10.42 -26.74 13.55
CA PRO A 167 10.36 -28.06 12.93
C PRO A 167 11.75 -28.68 13.07
N LYS A 168 11.83 -29.84 13.75
CA LYS A 168 13.10 -30.52 14.03
C LYS A 168 13.89 -30.62 12.73
N LYS A 169 14.85 -29.71 12.55
CA LYS A 169 15.68 -29.64 11.36
C LYS A 169 16.33 -31.02 11.24
N LYS A 170 16.13 -31.69 10.09
CA LYS A 170 16.78 -32.98 9.82
C LYS A 170 18.27 -32.84 10.13
N LYS A 171 18.87 -33.83 10.81
CA LYS A 171 20.31 -33.83 11.10
C LYS A 171 21.07 -33.57 9.79
N ILE A 172 22.01 -32.62 9.83
CA ILE A 172 22.83 -32.28 8.67
C ILE A 172 23.82 -33.42 8.43
N ASN A 173 23.93 -33.91 7.18
CA ASN A 173 24.96 -34.88 6.83
C ASN A 173 26.24 -34.17 6.40
N PHE A 174 27.22 -34.14 7.29
CA PHE A 174 28.49 -33.44 7.05
C PHE A 174 29.45 -34.18 6.10
N SER A 175 29.17 -35.45 5.75
CA SER A 175 30.08 -36.23 4.90
C SER A 175 30.32 -35.59 3.54
N ASP A 176 29.29 -34.97 2.96
CA ASP A 176 29.38 -34.34 1.65
C ASP A 176 29.93 -32.92 1.71
N LEU A 177 29.61 -32.17 2.78
CA LEU A 177 30.20 -30.85 3.04
C LEU A 177 31.72 -30.93 3.24
N ARG A 178 32.21 -31.99 3.89
CA ARG A 178 33.65 -32.24 4.05
C ARG A 178 34.39 -32.39 2.72
N LYS A 179 33.72 -32.88 1.67
CA LYS A 179 34.31 -32.99 0.32
C LYS A 179 34.46 -31.63 -0.35
N LEU A 180 33.62 -30.65 0.02
CA LEU A 180 33.64 -29.28 -0.49
C LEU A 180 34.65 -28.38 0.25
N ALA A 181 35.04 -28.76 1.47
CA ALA A 181 36.02 -28.02 2.28
C ALA A 181 37.47 -28.28 1.82
N ILE A 182 37.84 -27.76 0.64
CA ILE A 182 39.13 -28.02 0.00
C ILE A 182 40.24 -27.15 0.63
N THR A 183 39.95 -25.87 0.90
CA THR A 183 40.92 -24.91 1.44
C THR A 183 41.04 -25.00 2.98
N PRO A 184 42.17 -24.59 3.58
CA PRO A 184 42.31 -24.52 5.03
C PRO A 184 41.23 -23.68 5.71
N GLU A 185 40.86 -22.55 5.09
CA GLU A 185 39.79 -21.66 5.55
C GLU A 185 38.43 -22.36 5.58
N LEU A 186 38.07 -23.07 4.49
CA LEU A 186 36.80 -23.79 4.42
C LEU A 186 36.73 -24.94 5.43
N LYS A 187 37.87 -25.61 5.71
CA LYS A 187 37.94 -26.65 6.75
C LYS A 187 37.71 -26.09 8.14
N GLU A 188 38.28 -24.93 8.43
CA GLU A 188 38.06 -24.23 9.70
C GLU A 188 36.60 -23.82 9.88
N MET A 189 36.00 -23.22 8.83
CA MET A 189 34.58 -22.87 8.83
C MET A 189 33.69 -24.09 9.07
N LEU A 190 33.98 -25.21 8.39
CA LEU A 190 33.20 -26.43 8.55
C LEU A 190 33.32 -27.00 9.98
N ASN A 191 34.52 -26.99 10.56
CA ASN A 191 34.73 -27.41 11.95
C ASN A 191 33.94 -26.54 12.94
N ARG A 192 33.83 -25.23 12.67
CA ARG A 192 33.02 -24.32 13.47
C ARG A 192 31.53 -24.64 13.37
N ILE A 193 31.04 -24.95 12.17
CA ILE A 193 29.63 -25.37 11.93
C ILE A 193 29.32 -26.67 12.66
N GLU A 194 30.22 -27.66 12.60
CA GLU A 194 30.02 -28.97 13.26
C GLU A 194 29.89 -28.84 14.78
N ASN A 195 30.65 -27.95 15.39
CA ASN A 195 30.68 -27.75 16.85
C ASN A 195 29.69 -26.69 17.38
N GLU A 196 29.02 -25.92 16.51
CA GLU A 196 28.12 -24.85 16.93
C GLU A 196 26.83 -25.41 17.54
N THR A 197 26.54 -25.08 18.80
CA THR A 197 25.37 -25.61 19.52
C THR A 197 24.09 -24.83 19.21
N VAL A 198 24.22 -23.56 18.82
CA VAL A 198 23.08 -22.69 18.50
C VAL A 198 22.69 -22.87 17.02
N LEU A 199 21.53 -23.47 16.77
CA LEU A 199 21.07 -23.80 15.40
C LEU A 199 21.09 -22.60 14.44
N GLN A 200 20.63 -21.43 14.90
CA GLN A 200 20.57 -20.21 14.09
C GLN A 200 21.96 -19.73 13.66
N VAL A 201 22.92 -19.77 14.57
CA VAL A 201 24.31 -19.37 14.30
C VAL A 201 24.95 -20.36 13.33
N ARG A 202 24.68 -21.66 13.52
CA ARG A 202 25.11 -22.72 12.61
C ARG A 202 24.58 -22.51 11.19
N ASP A 203 23.32 -22.11 11.03
CA ASP A 203 22.74 -21.85 9.71
C ASP A 203 23.43 -20.69 8.99
N ILE A 204 23.71 -19.58 9.70
CA ILE A 204 24.42 -18.43 9.12
C ILE A 204 25.83 -18.82 8.67
N TRP A 205 26.56 -19.57 9.50
CA TRP A 205 27.88 -20.07 9.12
C TRP A 205 27.83 -21.01 7.92
N LEU A 206 26.77 -21.81 7.81
CA LEU A 206 26.57 -22.73 6.69
C LEU A 206 26.26 -22.00 5.38
N GLU A 207 25.46 -20.94 5.42
CA GLU A 207 25.27 -20.04 4.26
C GLU A 207 26.61 -19.43 3.83
N HIS A 208 27.35 -18.88 4.79
CA HIS A 208 28.66 -18.27 4.50
C HIS A 208 29.69 -19.29 3.95
N PHE A 209 29.66 -20.54 4.42
CA PHE A 209 30.47 -21.62 3.87
C PHE A 209 30.12 -21.88 2.41
N LEU A 210 28.83 -21.97 2.08
CA LEU A 210 28.38 -22.29 0.72
C LEU A 210 28.71 -21.18 -0.29
N GLU A 211 28.61 -19.91 0.11
CA GLU A 211 29.01 -18.76 -0.71
C GLU A 211 30.49 -18.83 -1.13
N LYS A 212 31.36 -19.37 -0.27
CA LYS A 212 32.80 -19.52 -0.52
C LYS A 212 33.19 -20.83 -1.18
N THR A 213 32.29 -21.82 -1.23
CA THR A 213 32.57 -23.10 -1.87
C THR A 213 32.43 -23.03 -3.38
N THR A 214 33.36 -23.69 -4.07
CA THR A 214 33.33 -23.84 -5.53
C THR A 214 33.17 -25.30 -5.93
N CYS A 215 32.68 -25.53 -7.14
CA CYS A 215 32.51 -26.87 -7.68
C CYS A 215 33.88 -27.54 -7.84
N PRO A 216 34.09 -28.75 -7.31
CA PRO A 216 35.38 -29.46 -7.44
C PRO A 216 35.70 -29.88 -8.87
N ILE A 217 34.73 -29.84 -9.79
CA ILE A 217 34.89 -30.27 -11.19
C ILE A 217 35.21 -29.09 -12.12
N CYS A 218 34.44 -27.99 -12.06
CA CYS A 218 34.65 -26.83 -12.95
C CYS A 218 35.19 -25.57 -12.26
N GLY A 219 35.31 -25.56 -10.94
CA GLY A 219 35.81 -24.39 -10.18
C GLY A 219 34.86 -23.21 -10.08
N LYS A 220 33.63 -23.30 -10.61
CA LYS A 220 32.61 -22.23 -10.52
C LYS A 220 31.85 -22.25 -9.19
N PRO A 221 31.20 -21.13 -8.79
CA PRO A 221 30.35 -21.09 -7.60
C PRO A 221 29.23 -22.13 -7.64
N LEU A 222 28.85 -22.66 -6.49
CA LEU A 222 27.76 -23.61 -6.35
C LEU A 222 26.45 -22.90 -5.99
N ASN A 223 25.34 -23.37 -6.55
CA ASN A 223 24.01 -22.93 -6.14
C ASN A 223 23.53 -23.77 -4.96
N HIS A 224 22.81 -23.14 -4.04
CA HIS A 224 22.18 -23.85 -2.94
C HIS A 224 20.76 -23.34 -2.65
N PHE A 225 19.83 -24.27 -2.43
CA PHE A 225 18.48 -23.97 -1.98
C PHE A 225 17.89 -25.19 -1.28
N ASN A 226 17.23 -24.95 -0.15
CA ASN A 226 16.53 -26.00 0.61
C ASN A 226 17.37 -27.29 0.81
N ARG A 227 18.62 -27.12 1.31
CA ARG A 227 19.58 -28.20 1.58
C ARG A 227 20.10 -28.99 0.39
N LYS A 228 19.85 -28.51 -0.82
CA LYS A 228 20.45 -29.05 -2.04
C LYS A 228 21.54 -28.12 -2.53
N ILE A 229 22.64 -28.69 -2.96
CA ILE A 229 23.76 -28.00 -3.60
C ILE A 229 23.91 -28.57 -5.01
N TRP A 230 24.00 -27.70 -6.01
CA TRP A 230 24.24 -28.15 -7.38
C TRP A 230 25.12 -27.18 -8.16
N CYS A 231 25.74 -27.70 -9.21
CA CYS A 231 26.42 -26.91 -10.23
C CYS A 231 25.53 -26.84 -11.48
N ASP A 232 25.44 -25.69 -12.13
CA ASP A 232 24.64 -25.54 -13.36
C ASP A 232 25.36 -26.10 -14.60
N GLU A 233 26.70 -26.09 -14.59
CA GLU A 233 27.50 -26.51 -15.75
C GLU A 233 27.86 -28.00 -15.76
N ASN A 234 27.77 -28.65 -14.60
CA ASN A 234 28.11 -30.06 -14.43
C ASN A 234 27.01 -30.78 -13.65
N HIS A 235 26.87 -32.09 -13.85
CA HIS A 235 25.92 -32.93 -13.11
C HIS A 235 26.26 -33.11 -11.61
N PHE A 236 27.08 -32.25 -11.01
CA PHE A 236 27.37 -32.28 -9.58
C PHE A 236 26.12 -31.86 -8.79
N ARG A 237 25.62 -32.77 -7.95
CA ARG A 237 24.49 -32.56 -7.05
C ARG A 237 24.75 -33.28 -5.72
N THR A 238 24.53 -32.59 -4.62
CA THR A 238 24.66 -33.17 -3.27
C THR A 238 23.67 -32.49 -2.31
N GLU A 239 23.43 -33.10 -1.15
CA GLU A 239 22.50 -32.62 -0.13
C GLU A 239 23.16 -32.60 1.24
N TYR A 240 22.70 -31.72 2.15
CA TYR A 240 23.22 -31.62 3.51
C TYR A 240 22.14 -31.52 4.61
#